data_AF-A0AB38RIG8-F1
#
_entry.id   AF-A0AB38RIG8-F1
#
_cell.length_a   1.000
_cell.length_b   1.000
_cell.length_c   1.000
_cell.angle_alpha   90.00
_cell.angle_beta   90.00
_cell.angle_gamma   90.00
#
_symmetry.space_group_name_H-M   'P 1'
#
loop_
_entity.id
_entity.type
_entity.pdbx_description
1 polymer ?
#
loop_
_entity_poly.entity_id
_entity_poly.type
_entity_poly.pdbx_seq_one_letter_code
_entity_poly.pdbx_strand_id
1 'polypeptide(L)'
;MTNINRRSFLTFAGLGAVGAVSLGKPWGLQYAGASTIPTSGPGTTLESVSTPVSSSGYTKLTAGPGWANIVRSELAEPKSGREDRRTALASLVQLTDVHIVDAQSPMRFEYVHQITGSAFRPQETLTAHGLISLVRRVNSIGSGPHTSRPFDAVVTTGDNTDNKEFAELDWFLTSLNGGTVVANTGAKDRYEGVQNSGADLYWNPESPMLDMYKKAGFPEIPDFFGAAFTPVSSPGLNTPWYCVFGNHDDSVSGTVPSGIPPLEAMYTGSLKFEVPGSPEQAKQIDVATKFDPSAIPGILSAFTTPPRQVTPDPSRAPFTPRQFIAAHLDPAHTGPGPVGHGFAPDAGETGIGYYSFEIAPGVVGISMDSTNRAGLVDGSLGAAQFQWIENTLRAGSSTYYDAAGSRVTESRGDTYFVLFSHHTSDTMDNLIPDPENVLEPRLRGSQLLDLLHRFPNVLAWVNGHTHENKITPWPGATPEQGFWEINTASHIDYPQLGRIIEIADNHDGTVSLLATLFEAESPNSVDYSDKSAAGLASLYRELSFNDIHRDPKLTGTGVDQNVELLVHTGR
;
A
#
# COMPACT_ATOMS: atom_id res chain seq x y z
N MET A 1 -11.45 45.36 -13.96
CA MET A 1 -12.16 44.82 -15.14
C MET A 1 -11.14 44.19 -16.07
N THR A 2 -10.99 42.87 -16.00
CA THR A 2 -10.86 41.88 -17.10
C THR A 2 -10.24 40.59 -16.54
N ASN A 3 -11.09 39.56 -16.55
CA ASN A 3 -10.85 38.11 -16.65
C ASN A 3 -10.27 37.30 -15.47
N ILE A 4 -11.23 36.58 -14.88
CA ILE A 4 -11.21 35.43 -13.98
C ILE A 4 -10.79 34.15 -14.73
N ASN A 5 -10.02 33.25 -14.11
CA ASN A 5 -10.32 31.82 -14.15
C ASN A 5 -9.76 31.00 -12.96
N ARG A 6 -10.67 30.20 -12.36
CA ARG A 6 -10.53 28.92 -11.60
C ARG A 6 -9.48 28.83 -10.46
N ARG A 7 -9.86 29.16 -9.22
CA ARG A 7 -10.51 28.30 -8.19
C ARG A 7 -9.52 27.51 -7.30
N SER A 8 -8.91 28.26 -6.38
CA SER A 8 -8.54 27.85 -5.02
C SER A 8 -9.82 27.54 -4.21
N PHE A 9 -9.86 26.46 -3.43
CA PHE A 9 -9.43 26.34 -2.02
C PHE A 9 -10.45 26.92 -1.00
N LEU A 10 -10.89 26.02 -0.12
CA LEU A 10 -11.61 26.17 1.16
C LEU A 10 -13.09 26.58 1.14
N THR A 11 -13.95 25.80 1.81
CA THR A 11 -14.33 26.03 3.21
C THR A 11 -15.32 24.93 3.65
N PHE A 12 -15.06 24.23 4.76
CA PHE A 12 -16.17 23.71 5.59
C PHE A 12 -15.75 23.68 7.07
N ALA A 13 -16.37 24.58 7.84
CA ALA A 13 -16.48 24.52 9.29
C ALA A 13 -17.89 25.04 9.63
N GLY A 14 -18.65 24.30 10.45
CA GLY A 14 -19.91 24.78 11.05
C GLY A 14 -20.98 23.71 11.30
N LEU A 15 -21.03 23.22 12.54
CA LEU A 15 -22.00 22.26 13.11
C LEU A 15 -23.44 22.80 13.25
N GLY A 16 -24.45 21.91 13.24
CA GLY A 16 -25.67 22.08 14.05
C GLY A 16 -27.04 21.65 13.49
N ALA A 17 -27.46 20.42 13.83
CA ALA A 17 -28.80 19.96 14.25
C ALA A 17 -30.08 20.05 13.34
N VAL A 18 -30.65 18.85 13.09
CA VAL A 18 -32.08 18.42 13.05
C VAL A 18 -33.00 18.89 11.90
N GLY A 19 -33.53 17.92 11.14
CA GLY A 19 -34.88 18.00 10.55
C GLY A 19 -35.07 17.52 9.10
N ALA A 20 -35.45 16.25 8.95
CA ALA A 20 -36.35 15.65 7.94
C ALA A 20 -36.51 16.26 6.51
N VAL A 21 -36.18 15.40 5.52
CA VAL A 21 -36.87 15.15 4.23
C VAL A 21 -36.87 16.26 3.15
N SER A 22 -36.11 16.03 2.06
CA SER A 22 -36.69 15.71 0.75
C SER A 22 -35.65 15.52 -0.38
N LEU A 23 -35.70 14.32 -0.98
CA LEU A 23 -35.77 14.03 -2.41
C LEU A 23 -34.75 14.70 -3.36
N GLY A 24 -33.60 14.05 -3.52
CA GLY A 24 -32.88 13.96 -4.79
C GLY A 24 -32.52 12.49 -5.00
N LYS A 25 -32.93 11.86 -6.10
CA LYS A 25 -32.63 10.46 -6.41
C LYS A 25 -31.14 10.32 -6.80
N PRO A 26 -30.30 9.55 -6.10
CA PRO A 26 -29.17 8.88 -6.73
C PRO A 26 -29.65 7.51 -7.25
N TRP A 27 -29.01 6.99 -8.29
CA TRP A 27 -29.23 5.62 -8.74
C TRP A 27 -29.10 4.65 -7.55
N GLY A 28 -30.19 3.92 -7.29
CA GLY A 28 -30.23 2.92 -6.24
C GLY A 28 -29.41 1.71 -6.68
N LEU A 29 -28.21 1.58 -6.13
CA LEU A 29 -27.47 0.32 -6.12
C LEU A 29 -28.27 -0.66 -5.27
N GLN A 30 -29.00 -1.56 -5.93
CA GLN A 30 -29.60 -2.71 -5.26
C GLN A 30 -28.49 -3.74 -5.04
N TYR A 31 -27.80 -3.68 -3.91
CA TYR A 31 -26.96 -4.78 -3.47
C TYR A 31 -27.87 -5.97 -3.16
N ALA A 32 -27.64 -7.11 -3.83
CA ALA A 32 -28.28 -8.36 -3.43
C ALA A 32 -27.91 -8.63 -1.97
N GLY A 33 -28.93 -8.83 -1.12
CA GLY A 33 -28.79 -8.76 0.34
C GLY A 33 -27.60 -9.55 0.88
N ALA A 34 -26.94 -9.01 1.91
CA ALA A 34 -25.86 -9.67 2.63
C ALA A 34 -26.27 -11.12 2.94
N SER A 35 -25.58 -12.09 2.34
CA SER A 35 -25.77 -13.48 2.70
C SER A 35 -25.31 -13.63 4.14
N THR A 36 -26.23 -14.02 5.02
CA THR A 36 -25.92 -14.36 6.40
C THR A 36 -25.75 -15.87 6.45
N ILE A 37 -24.51 -16.35 6.50
CA ILE A 37 -24.01 -17.55 7.19
C ILE A 37 -22.48 -17.59 6.95
N PRO A 38 -21.64 -17.91 7.95
CA PRO A 38 -20.20 -17.82 7.81
C PRO A 38 -19.67 -18.99 6.97
N THR A 39 -19.01 -18.70 5.85
CA THR A 39 -17.82 -19.48 5.52
C THR A 39 -16.79 -19.07 6.57
N SER A 40 -16.56 -19.92 7.56
CA SER A 40 -15.47 -19.70 8.52
C SER A 40 -14.18 -19.54 7.72
N GLY A 41 -13.60 -18.35 7.72
CA GLY A 41 -12.24 -18.10 7.25
C GLY A 41 -11.38 -17.78 8.46
N PRO A 42 -10.87 -18.80 9.19
CA PRO A 42 -10.02 -18.57 10.35
C PRO A 42 -8.89 -17.59 10.02
N GLY A 43 -8.69 -16.60 10.88
CA GLY A 43 -7.66 -15.59 10.65
C GLY A 43 -8.02 -14.56 9.56
N THR A 44 -9.27 -14.46 9.12
CA THR A 44 -9.73 -13.38 8.25
C THR A 44 -10.74 -12.49 8.96
N THR A 45 -11.05 -11.34 8.37
CA THR A 45 -12.11 -10.45 8.88
C THR A 45 -13.51 -11.05 8.76
N LEU A 46 -13.70 -12.19 8.08
CA LEU A 46 -14.97 -12.94 8.13
C LEU A 46 -15.23 -13.52 9.53
N GLU A 47 -14.17 -13.84 10.28
CA GLU A 47 -14.24 -14.41 11.63
C GLU A 47 -14.29 -13.32 12.71
N SER A 48 -13.30 -12.42 12.69
CA SER A 48 -13.15 -11.39 13.72
C SER A 48 -12.35 -10.21 13.19
N VAL A 49 -12.62 -9.02 13.74
CA VAL A 49 -11.89 -7.78 13.47
C VAL A 49 -11.57 -7.09 14.78
N SER A 50 -10.40 -6.47 14.87
CA SER A 50 -10.04 -5.65 16.01
C SER A 50 -10.99 -4.48 16.17
N THR A 51 -11.59 -4.36 17.35
CA THR A 51 -12.58 -3.32 17.67
C THR A 51 -12.12 -2.56 18.91
N PRO A 52 -12.27 -1.22 18.94
CA PRO A 52 -11.92 -0.44 20.12
C PRO A 52 -12.82 -0.76 21.31
N VAL A 53 -12.24 -0.76 22.51
CA VAL A 53 -13.00 -0.91 23.77
C VAL A 53 -13.78 0.36 24.11
N SER A 54 -13.26 1.53 23.73
CA SER A 54 -13.89 2.85 23.91
C SER A 54 -14.02 3.58 22.58
N SER A 55 -15.11 4.32 22.38
CA SER A 55 -15.31 5.16 21.19
C SER A 55 -14.63 6.54 21.27
N SER A 56 -13.95 6.85 22.39
CA SER A 56 -13.26 8.12 22.60
C SER A 56 -11.94 7.96 23.36
N GLY A 57 -11.03 8.89 23.10
CA GLY A 57 -9.67 8.93 23.67
C GLY A 57 -8.80 7.76 23.17
N TYR A 58 -7.59 7.68 23.71
CA TYR A 58 -6.75 6.50 23.54
C TYR A 58 -7.49 5.26 24.06
N THR A 59 -7.50 4.18 23.29
CA THR A 59 -8.22 2.96 23.63
C THR A 59 -7.46 1.71 23.22
N LYS A 60 -7.63 0.67 24.04
CA LYS A 60 -7.19 -0.67 23.65
C LYS A 60 -8.12 -1.27 22.62
N LEU A 61 -7.56 -2.17 21.81
CA LEU A 61 -8.34 -3.01 20.92
C LEU A 61 -8.69 -4.35 21.58
N THR A 62 -9.76 -4.98 21.10
CA THR A 62 -10.21 -6.32 21.49
C THR A 62 -10.75 -7.06 20.27
N ALA A 63 -10.97 -8.37 20.39
CA ALA A 63 -11.67 -9.13 19.36
C ALA A 63 -13.12 -8.64 19.24
N GLY A 64 -13.48 -8.19 18.05
CA GLY A 64 -14.84 -7.83 17.68
C GLY A 64 -15.46 -8.81 16.68
N PRO A 65 -16.72 -8.58 16.28
CA PRO A 65 -17.39 -9.42 15.28
C PRO A 65 -16.71 -9.30 13.92
N GLY A 66 -16.72 -10.39 13.15
CA GLY A 66 -16.33 -10.36 11.74
C GLY A 66 -17.23 -9.47 10.89
N TRP A 67 -16.71 -9.03 9.75
CA TRP A 67 -17.43 -8.27 8.73
C TRP A 67 -18.16 -9.20 7.76
N ALA A 68 -19.38 -8.80 7.38
CA ALA A 68 -20.21 -9.54 6.45
C ALA A 68 -19.61 -9.56 5.04
N ASN A 69 -19.84 -10.64 4.30
CA ASN A 69 -19.53 -10.70 2.87
C ASN A 69 -20.68 -10.08 2.05
N ILE A 70 -20.37 -9.07 1.23
CA ILE A 70 -21.35 -8.37 0.38
C ILE A 70 -21.18 -8.77 -1.08
N VAL A 71 -22.28 -9.17 -1.72
CA VAL A 71 -22.29 -9.43 -3.16
C VAL A 71 -22.53 -8.13 -3.93
N ARG A 72 -21.62 -7.79 -4.84
CA ARG A 72 -21.63 -6.60 -5.68
C ARG A 72 -22.00 -6.96 -7.11
N SER A 73 -23.15 -6.45 -7.56
CA SER A 73 -23.79 -6.80 -8.84
C SER A 73 -23.70 -5.71 -9.90
N GLU A 74 -22.88 -4.68 -9.67
CA GLU A 74 -22.81 -3.49 -10.54
C GLU A 74 -22.34 -3.81 -11.97
N LEU A 75 -21.48 -4.82 -12.13
CA LEU A 75 -20.95 -5.22 -13.45
C LEU A 75 -21.55 -6.53 -13.98
N ALA A 76 -22.20 -7.34 -13.14
CA ALA A 76 -22.91 -8.54 -13.55
C ALA A 76 -23.91 -9.02 -12.48
N GLU A 77 -25.03 -9.59 -12.91
CA GLU A 77 -26.08 -10.10 -12.03
C GLU A 77 -25.73 -11.48 -11.44
N PRO A 78 -25.84 -11.69 -10.11
CA PRO A 78 -25.57 -12.98 -9.49
C PRO A 78 -26.66 -14.00 -9.81
N LYS A 79 -26.28 -15.11 -10.45
CA LYS A 79 -27.22 -16.21 -10.73
C LYS A 79 -27.30 -17.18 -9.56
N SER A 80 -28.48 -17.80 -9.41
CA SER A 80 -28.72 -18.81 -8.37
C SER A 80 -27.86 -20.06 -8.58
N GLY A 81 -27.38 -20.65 -7.49
CA GLY A 81 -26.52 -21.84 -7.51
C GLY A 81 -25.09 -21.61 -8.01
N ARG A 82 -24.64 -20.37 -8.20
CA ARG A 82 -23.25 -20.08 -8.62
C ARG A 82 -22.23 -20.59 -7.59
N GLU A 83 -22.53 -20.46 -6.31
CA GLU A 83 -21.66 -20.89 -5.21
C GLU A 83 -21.36 -22.39 -5.26
N ASP A 84 -22.34 -23.21 -5.68
CA ASP A 84 -22.20 -24.66 -5.83
C ASP A 84 -21.54 -25.09 -7.15
N ARG A 85 -21.65 -24.27 -8.20
CA ARG A 85 -21.14 -24.60 -9.55
C ARG A 85 -19.75 -24.05 -9.82
N ARG A 86 -19.36 -22.97 -9.13
CA ARG A 86 -18.16 -22.22 -9.49
C ARG A 86 -16.90 -23.07 -9.38
N THR A 87 -15.94 -22.83 -10.27
CA THR A 87 -14.63 -23.48 -10.24
C THR A 87 -13.54 -22.45 -9.95
N ALA A 88 -12.70 -22.73 -8.95
CA ALA A 88 -11.60 -21.86 -8.58
C ALA A 88 -10.53 -21.82 -9.68
N LEU A 89 -10.26 -20.63 -10.22
CA LEU A 89 -9.26 -20.37 -11.24
C LEU A 89 -7.92 -19.96 -10.63
N ALA A 90 -7.94 -19.05 -9.65
CA ALA A 90 -6.76 -18.54 -8.97
C ALA A 90 -7.09 -18.08 -7.55
N SER A 91 -6.10 -18.05 -6.66
CA SER A 91 -6.18 -17.44 -5.33
C SER A 91 -4.88 -16.69 -5.06
N LEU A 92 -4.97 -15.41 -4.70
CA LEU A 92 -3.80 -14.58 -4.42
C LEU A 92 -3.99 -13.71 -3.18
N VAL A 93 -2.89 -13.25 -2.62
CA VAL A 93 -2.84 -12.29 -1.52
C VAL A 93 -2.22 -11.00 -2.02
N GLN A 94 -2.87 -9.86 -1.77
CA GLN A 94 -2.31 -8.54 -1.93
C GLN A 94 -1.81 -8.04 -0.57
N LEU A 95 -0.56 -7.58 -0.57
CA LEU A 95 0.02 -6.73 0.46
C LEU A 95 0.36 -5.38 -0.19
N THR A 96 0.30 -4.27 0.54
CA THR A 96 0.57 -2.96 -0.06
C THR A 96 1.03 -1.94 0.96
N ASP A 97 1.84 -0.97 0.52
CA ASP A 97 2.21 0.20 1.31
C ASP A 97 2.69 -0.27 2.69
N VAL A 98 3.67 -1.18 2.64
CA VAL A 98 4.30 -1.76 3.83
C VAL A 98 4.98 -0.64 4.61
N HIS A 99 5.69 0.23 3.88
CA HIS A 99 6.63 1.20 4.43
C HIS A 99 7.45 0.57 5.54
N ILE A 100 8.36 -0.35 5.22
CA ILE A 100 9.34 -0.73 6.23
C ILE A 100 10.25 0.49 6.45
N VAL A 101 10.28 0.99 7.68
CA VAL A 101 10.84 2.32 8.00
C VAL A 101 12.13 2.18 8.80
N ASP A 102 13.21 2.84 8.37
CA ASP A 102 14.28 3.24 9.28
C ASP A 102 13.84 4.50 10.06
N ALA A 103 13.20 4.29 11.22
CA ALA A 103 12.72 5.37 12.08
C ALA A 103 13.86 6.25 12.67
N GLN A 104 15.12 5.92 12.42
CA GLN A 104 16.31 6.64 12.87
C GLN A 104 17.00 7.41 11.75
N SER A 105 16.58 7.23 10.50
CA SER A 105 17.26 7.84 9.36
C SER A 105 17.33 9.36 9.51
N PRO A 106 18.49 9.99 9.28
CA PRO A 106 18.61 11.45 9.29
C PRO A 106 17.86 12.09 8.11
N MET A 107 17.59 11.33 7.05
CA MET A 107 16.91 11.82 5.85
C MET A 107 15.40 11.61 5.92
N ARG A 108 14.79 12.03 7.04
CA ARG A 108 13.34 12.05 7.23
C ARG A 108 12.87 13.45 7.58
N PHE A 109 11.60 13.72 7.30
CA PHE A 109 10.97 15.02 7.52
C PHE A 109 9.91 14.95 8.62
N GLU A 110 10.13 14.16 9.68
CA GLU A 110 9.08 13.83 10.67
C GLU A 110 8.40 15.07 11.28
N TYR A 111 9.15 16.16 11.39
CA TYR A 111 8.66 17.41 11.95
C TYR A 111 7.56 18.12 11.13
N VAL A 112 7.29 17.69 9.89
CA VAL A 112 6.18 18.23 9.10
C VAL A 112 4.84 17.55 9.39
N HIS A 113 4.80 16.55 10.29
CA HIS A 113 3.61 15.73 10.52
C HIS A 113 2.37 16.50 11.01
N GLN A 114 2.55 17.68 11.61
CA GLN A 114 1.42 18.57 11.95
C GLN A 114 0.70 19.16 10.73
N ILE A 115 1.32 19.11 9.55
CA ILE A 115 0.79 19.58 8.27
C ILE A 115 0.41 18.38 7.39
N THR A 116 1.28 17.38 7.33
CA THR A 116 1.10 16.13 6.58
C THR A 116 1.31 14.95 7.50
N GLY A 117 0.21 14.43 8.06
CA GLY A 117 0.22 13.41 9.12
C GLY A 117 1.07 12.17 8.83
N SER A 118 1.19 11.78 7.56
CA SER A 118 2.00 10.64 7.12
C SER A 118 3.52 10.82 7.28
N ALA A 119 4.01 12.00 7.65
CA ALA A 119 5.45 12.23 7.85
C ALA A 119 5.99 11.60 9.15
N PHE A 120 5.13 11.31 10.13
CA PHE A 120 5.51 10.63 11.37
C PHE A 120 4.32 9.89 11.97
N ARG A 121 4.53 8.63 12.30
CA ARG A 121 3.57 7.81 13.04
C ARG A 121 4.20 7.21 14.30
N PRO A 122 3.45 7.10 15.42
CA PRO A 122 4.00 6.61 16.69
C PRO A 122 4.49 5.15 16.62
N GLN A 123 4.02 4.36 15.65
CA GLN A 123 4.31 2.93 15.50
C GLN A 123 5.50 2.58 14.58
N GLU A 124 6.16 3.54 13.93
CA GLU A 124 7.15 3.30 12.85
C GLU A 124 8.33 2.41 13.27
N THR A 125 8.75 2.51 14.53
CA THR A 125 9.80 1.66 15.12
C THR A 125 9.43 0.17 15.23
N LEU A 126 8.16 -0.19 14.98
CA LEU A 126 7.66 -1.56 15.05
C LEU A 126 7.27 -2.16 13.69
N THR A 127 7.57 -1.48 12.58
CA THR A 127 7.16 -1.90 11.22
C THR A 127 7.65 -3.30 10.84
N ALA A 128 8.88 -3.67 11.21
CA ALA A 128 9.39 -5.04 11.02
C ALA A 128 8.58 -6.10 11.79
N HIS A 129 8.17 -5.81 13.04
CA HIS A 129 7.33 -6.72 13.83
C HIS A 129 5.94 -6.86 13.21
N GLY A 130 5.37 -5.74 12.75
CA GLY A 130 4.09 -5.71 12.03
C GLY A 130 4.11 -6.55 10.75
N LEU A 131 5.10 -6.34 9.88
CA LEU A 131 5.25 -7.08 8.63
C LEU A 131 5.46 -8.58 8.86
N ILE A 132 6.31 -8.97 9.81
CA ILE A 132 6.57 -10.39 10.11
C ILE A 132 5.32 -11.06 10.67
N SER A 133 4.53 -10.35 11.48
CA SER A 133 3.23 -10.83 11.95
C SER A 133 2.22 -11.00 10.82
N LEU A 134 2.28 -10.13 9.80
CA LEU A 134 1.45 -10.24 8.60
C LEU A 134 1.86 -11.46 7.74
N VAL A 135 3.16 -11.70 7.56
CA VAL A 135 3.69 -12.90 6.89
C VAL A 135 3.22 -14.17 7.59
N ARG A 136 3.28 -14.20 8.93
CA ARG A 136 2.75 -15.33 9.72
C ARG A 136 1.26 -15.55 9.45
N ARG A 137 0.46 -14.48 9.40
CA ARG A 137 -0.96 -14.57 9.07
C ARG A 137 -1.19 -15.18 7.69
N VAL A 138 -0.47 -14.71 6.67
CA VAL A 138 -0.61 -15.26 5.31
C VAL A 138 -0.34 -16.76 5.31
N ASN A 139 0.73 -17.19 5.98
CA ASN A 139 1.08 -18.60 6.08
C ASN A 139 0.07 -19.44 6.89
N SER A 140 -0.53 -18.88 7.94
CA SER A 140 -1.50 -19.61 8.77
C SER A 140 -2.87 -19.74 8.11
N ILE A 141 -3.27 -18.78 7.27
CA ILE A 141 -4.49 -18.90 6.44
C ILE A 141 -4.26 -19.93 5.32
N GLY A 142 -3.16 -19.80 4.57
CA GLY A 142 -2.68 -20.76 3.56
C GLY A 142 -3.57 -21.02 2.32
N SER A 143 -4.85 -20.64 2.35
CA SER A 143 -5.81 -20.85 1.26
C SER A 143 -6.96 -19.86 1.31
N GLY A 144 -7.59 -19.63 0.15
CA GLY A 144 -8.74 -18.75 0.05
C GLY A 144 -9.96 -19.25 0.84
N PRO A 145 -10.63 -18.40 1.65
CA PRO A 145 -11.71 -18.82 2.53
C PRO A 145 -13.00 -19.25 1.80
N HIS A 146 -13.16 -18.91 0.51
CA HIS A 146 -14.38 -19.18 -0.25
C HIS A 146 -14.27 -20.39 -1.16
N THR A 147 -13.08 -20.68 -1.69
CA THR A 147 -12.84 -21.79 -2.63
C THR A 147 -11.92 -22.87 -2.07
N SER A 148 -11.28 -22.63 -0.92
CA SER A 148 -10.24 -23.50 -0.33
C SER A 148 -9.04 -23.77 -1.25
N ARG A 149 -8.89 -23.00 -2.32
CA ARG A 149 -7.72 -23.07 -3.20
C ARG A 149 -6.51 -22.53 -2.44
N PRO A 150 -5.38 -23.27 -2.39
CA PRO A 150 -4.13 -22.73 -1.85
C PRO A 150 -3.74 -21.44 -2.57
N PHE A 151 -3.06 -20.52 -1.87
CA PHE A 151 -2.58 -19.31 -2.52
C PHE A 151 -1.57 -19.66 -3.62
N ASP A 152 -1.83 -19.17 -4.84
CA ASP A 152 -0.95 -19.32 -5.99
C ASP A 152 0.12 -18.22 -6.02
N ALA A 153 -0.20 -17.03 -5.51
CA ALA A 153 0.69 -15.88 -5.47
C ALA A 153 0.44 -14.97 -4.27
N VAL A 154 1.51 -14.32 -3.80
CA VAL A 154 1.44 -13.08 -3.00
C VAL A 154 1.98 -11.94 -3.85
N VAL A 155 1.33 -10.79 -3.87
CA VAL A 155 1.76 -9.63 -4.65
C VAL A 155 1.87 -8.44 -3.72
N THR A 156 3.04 -7.78 -3.69
CA THR A 156 3.17 -6.47 -3.04
C THR A 156 2.90 -5.37 -4.07
N THR A 157 1.97 -4.45 -3.81
CA THR A 157 1.60 -3.38 -4.74
C THR A 157 2.36 -2.06 -4.51
N GLY A 158 3.66 -2.14 -4.22
CA GLY A 158 4.55 -0.98 -4.07
C GLY A 158 4.57 -0.38 -2.66
N ASP A 159 5.42 0.64 -2.50
CA ASP A 159 5.76 1.29 -1.24
C ASP A 159 6.19 0.27 -0.19
N ASN A 160 7.13 -0.56 -0.60
CA ASN A 160 7.67 -1.64 0.21
C ASN A 160 8.64 -1.08 1.26
N THR A 161 9.49 -0.13 0.82
CA THR A 161 10.35 0.71 1.66
C THR A 161 9.68 2.06 1.95
N ASP A 162 10.17 2.83 2.92
CA ASP A 162 9.62 4.17 3.23
C ASP A 162 10.45 5.29 2.60
N ASN A 163 11.77 5.13 2.62
CA ASN A 163 12.69 6.19 2.29
C ASN A 163 13.82 5.72 1.39
N LYS A 164 13.57 4.66 0.60
CA LYS A 164 14.47 4.10 -0.42
C LYS A 164 15.87 3.77 0.07
N GLU A 165 16.00 3.23 1.28
CA GLU A 165 17.27 2.89 1.91
C GLU A 165 17.62 1.40 1.76
N PHE A 166 18.90 1.06 1.60
CA PHE A 166 19.32 -0.35 1.54
C PHE A 166 18.99 -1.13 2.82
N ALA A 167 19.03 -0.48 4.00
CA ALA A 167 18.61 -1.09 5.26
C ALA A 167 17.14 -1.51 5.23
N GLU A 168 16.26 -0.62 4.79
CA GLU A 168 14.82 -0.89 4.64
C GLU A 168 14.59 -2.03 3.65
N LEU A 169 15.25 -1.98 2.49
CA LEU A 169 15.13 -3.00 1.45
C LEU A 169 15.57 -4.39 1.94
N ASP A 170 16.69 -4.46 2.67
CA ASP A 170 17.17 -5.72 3.26
C ASP A 170 16.16 -6.28 4.28
N TRP A 171 15.59 -5.44 5.13
CA TRP A 171 14.57 -5.86 6.10
C TRP A 171 13.29 -6.34 5.43
N PHE A 172 12.85 -5.66 4.35
CA PHE A 172 11.68 -6.06 3.57
C PHE A 172 11.89 -7.44 2.93
N LEU A 173 12.99 -7.60 2.19
CA LEU A 173 13.34 -8.85 1.52
C LEU A 173 13.52 -9.99 2.52
N THR A 174 14.23 -9.75 3.63
CA THR A 174 14.41 -10.74 4.70
C THR A 174 13.09 -11.11 5.36
N SER A 175 12.16 -10.17 5.52
CA SER A 175 10.84 -10.45 6.09
C SER A 175 10.01 -11.35 5.19
N LEU A 176 10.00 -11.14 3.87
CA LEU A 176 9.22 -11.95 2.95
C LEU A 176 9.89 -13.28 2.56
N ASN A 177 11.21 -13.31 2.48
CA ASN A 177 11.97 -14.53 2.11
C ASN A 177 12.33 -15.41 3.31
N GLY A 178 12.24 -14.86 4.52
CA GLY A 178 12.58 -15.54 5.75
C GLY A 178 14.01 -15.24 6.19
N GLY A 179 14.21 -15.22 7.51
CA GLY A 179 15.49 -14.84 8.09
C GLY A 179 15.32 -14.10 9.42
N THR A 180 16.34 -13.34 9.80
CA THR A 180 16.33 -12.53 11.02
C THR A 180 16.52 -11.08 10.66
N VAL A 181 15.56 -10.24 11.06
CA VAL A 181 15.62 -8.79 10.87
C VAL A 181 16.08 -8.14 12.17
N VAL A 182 17.01 -7.20 12.04
CA VAL A 182 17.40 -6.28 13.11
C VAL A 182 17.15 -4.87 12.59
N ALA A 183 15.97 -4.33 12.89
CA ALA A 183 15.54 -3.01 12.43
C ALA A 183 16.20 -1.89 13.25
N ASN A 184 17.54 -1.82 13.21
CA ASN A 184 18.35 -0.82 13.90
C ASN A 184 19.52 -0.37 13.03
N THR A 185 19.58 0.91 12.73
CA THR A 185 20.67 1.59 12.03
C THR A 185 21.35 2.61 12.95
N GLY A 186 22.55 3.04 12.61
CA GLY A 186 23.33 3.97 13.41
C GLY A 186 23.92 3.29 14.64
N ALA A 187 23.66 3.83 15.83
CA ALA A 187 24.20 3.27 17.06
C ALA A 187 23.59 1.90 17.40
N LYS A 188 24.45 0.91 17.66
CA LYS A 188 24.00 -0.44 18.03
C LYS A 188 23.36 -0.52 19.41
N ASP A 189 23.63 0.44 20.28
CA ASP A 189 23.32 0.39 21.72
C ASP A 189 22.28 1.44 22.17
N ARG A 190 21.76 2.26 21.26
CA ARG A 190 20.78 3.30 21.58
C ARG A 190 19.95 3.70 20.36
N TYR A 191 18.74 4.20 20.60
CA TYR A 191 17.92 4.84 19.57
C TYR A 191 18.40 6.26 19.25
N GLU A 192 18.45 6.60 17.98
CA GLU A 192 18.89 7.91 17.46
C GLU A 192 17.84 8.62 16.59
N GLY A 193 16.55 8.29 16.74
CA GLY A 193 15.44 8.94 16.05
C GLY A 193 14.63 9.92 16.91
N VAL A 194 13.52 10.44 16.37
CA VAL A 194 12.76 11.55 16.98
C VAL A 194 12.00 11.18 18.25
N GLN A 195 11.66 9.91 18.44
CA GLN A 195 10.90 9.40 19.59
C GLN A 195 11.71 9.39 20.92
N ASN A 196 12.99 9.80 20.93
CA ASN A 196 13.71 10.10 22.18
C ASN A 196 14.36 11.49 22.19
N SER A 197 13.85 12.41 21.36
CA SER A 197 14.35 13.79 21.27
C SER A 197 14.01 14.65 22.49
N GLY A 198 12.99 14.27 23.28
CA GLY A 198 12.44 15.11 24.34
C GLY A 198 11.62 16.30 23.82
N ALA A 199 11.21 16.28 22.54
CA ALA A 199 10.34 17.29 21.96
C ALA A 199 8.86 16.96 22.18
N ASP A 200 8.04 17.98 22.44
CA ASP A 200 6.57 17.86 22.57
C ASP A 200 5.90 17.36 21.28
N LEU A 201 6.60 17.46 20.15
CA LEU A 201 6.13 17.15 18.81
C LEU A 201 5.90 15.64 18.57
N TYR A 202 6.60 14.78 19.31
CA TYR A 202 6.62 13.33 19.06
C TYR A 202 6.19 12.55 20.28
N TRP A 203 5.72 11.32 20.07
CA TRP A 203 5.53 10.37 21.17
C TRP A 203 6.90 9.94 21.69
N ASN A 204 7.21 10.28 22.95
CA ASN A 204 8.44 9.87 23.62
C ASN A 204 8.17 8.67 24.56
N PRO A 205 8.18 7.40 24.08
CA PRO A 205 7.65 6.25 24.79
C PRO A 205 8.33 6.00 26.15
N GLU A 206 9.64 6.20 26.27
CA GLU A 206 10.40 5.91 27.50
C GLU A 206 10.55 7.12 28.44
N SER A 207 9.84 8.22 28.18
CA SER A 207 9.95 9.46 28.95
C SER A 207 8.65 9.80 29.67
N PRO A 208 8.69 10.26 30.94
CA PRO A 208 7.51 10.74 31.66
C PRO A 208 7.03 12.12 31.17
N MET A 209 7.70 12.72 30.18
CA MET A 209 7.30 13.98 29.57
C MET A 209 5.87 13.92 29.01
N LEU A 210 5.07 14.93 29.34
CA LEU A 210 3.73 15.11 28.79
C LEU A 210 3.78 15.75 27.40
N ASP A 211 4.22 14.98 26.41
CA ASP A 211 4.23 15.35 24.99
C ASP A 211 2.82 15.37 24.36
N MET A 212 2.69 15.81 23.11
CA MET A 212 1.39 15.94 22.45
C MET A 212 0.64 14.61 22.30
N TYR A 213 1.35 13.49 22.17
CA TYR A 213 0.75 12.16 22.09
C TYR A 213 0.29 11.67 23.47
N LYS A 214 1.07 11.90 24.54
CA LYS A 214 0.63 11.58 25.90
C LYS A 214 -0.55 12.45 26.35
N LYS A 215 -0.68 13.68 25.86
CA LYS A 215 -1.90 14.50 26.02
C LYS A 215 -3.13 13.88 25.32
N ALA A 216 -2.92 13.11 24.25
CA ALA A 216 -3.96 12.32 23.58
C ALA A 216 -4.20 10.94 24.24
N GLY A 217 -3.41 10.58 25.25
CA GLY A 217 -3.57 9.36 26.06
C GLY A 217 -2.57 8.24 25.74
N PHE A 218 -1.56 8.49 24.91
CA PHE A 218 -0.52 7.50 24.63
C PHE A 218 0.25 7.10 25.92
N PRO A 219 0.61 5.81 26.06
CA PRO A 219 1.27 5.31 27.25
C PRO A 219 2.75 5.74 27.32
N GLU A 220 3.28 5.73 28.54
CA GLU A 220 4.72 5.54 28.77
C GLU A 220 5.01 4.04 28.76
N ILE A 221 6.01 3.62 27.99
CA ILE A 221 6.41 2.23 27.82
C ILE A 221 7.91 2.14 28.10
N PRO A 222 8.31 1.72 29.31
CA PRO A 222 9.71 1.44 29.61
C PRO A 222 10.29 0.35 28.71
N ASP A 223 11.57 0.50 28.36
CA ASP A 223 12.33 -0.44 27.52
C ASP A 223 11.65 -0.74 26.17
N PHE A 224 11.01 0.29 25.59
CA PHE A 224 10.37 0.20 24.28
C PHE A 224 11.43 0.02 23.17
N PHE A 225 12.49 0.83 23.17
CA PHE A 225 13.50 0.78 22.11
C PHE A 225 14.37 -0.48 22.21
N GLY A 226 14.70 -0.93 23.42
CA GLY A 226 15.40 -2.20 23.64
C GLY A 226 14.61 -3.39 23.07
N ALA A 227 13.29 -3.40 23.28
CA ALA A 227 12.39 -4.39 22.70
C ALA A 227 12.25 -4.25 21.18
N ALA A 228 12.05 -3.03 20.66
CA ALA A 228 11.85 -2.76 19.24
C ALA A 228 13.02 -3.22 18.36
N PHE A 229 14.27 -3.07 18.84
CA PHE A 229 15.48 -3.45 18.11
C PHE A 229 15.95 -4.87 18.35
N THR A 230 15.23 -5.64 19.16
CA THR A 230 15.56 -7.05 19.38
C THR A 230 15.42 -7.81 18.04
N PRO A 231 16.39 -8.67 17.68
CA PRO A 231 16.30 -9.46 16.46
C PRO A 231 15.00 -10.26 16.40
N VAL A 232 14.29 -10.14 15.27
CA VAL A 232 13.01 -10.81 15.04
C VAL A 232 13.13 -11.77 13.87
N SER A 233 12.72 -13.02 14.08
CA SER A 233 12.75 -14.05 13.03
C SER A 233 11.45 -14.05 12.24
N SER A 234 11.58 -13.88 10.92
CA SER A 234 10.53 -14.11 9.95
C SER A 234 10.58 -15.56 9.45
N PRO A 235 9.43 -16.26 9.36
CA PRO A 235 9.38 -17.55 8.69
C PRO A 235 9.55 -17.43 7.17
N GLY A 236 9.45 -16.22 6.60
CA GLY A 236 9.24 -16.03 5.17
C GLY A 236 7.84 -16.47 4.74
N LEU A 237 7.42 -16.11 3.55
CA LEU A 237 6.18 -16.62 2.95
C LEU A 237 6.34 -18.11 2.60
N ASN A 238 5.23 -18.84 2.51
CA ASN A 238 5.21 -20.21 1.96
C ASN A 238 4.79 -20.25 0.48
N THR A 239 4.29 -19.13 -0.03
CA THR A 239 3.73 -18.96 -1.38
C THR A 239 4.67 -18.09 -2.20
N PRO A 240 4.87 -18.37 -3.50
CA PRO A 240 5.62 -17.50 -4.40
C PRO A 240 5.12 -16.06 -4.33
N TRP A 241 6.03 -15.09 -4.32
CA TRP A 241 5.66 -13.69 -4.22
C TRP A 241 6.30 -12.82 -5.29
N TYR A 242 5.57 -11.76 -5.63
CA TYR A 242 5.84 -10.85 -6.74
C TYR A 242 5.85 -9.40 -6.25
N CYS A 243 6.81 -8.62 -6.73
CA CYS A 243 6.98 -7.23 -6.31
C CYS A 243 6.48 -6.26 -7.39
N VAL A 244 5.66 -5.29 -6.99
CA VAL A 244 5.39 -4.06 -7.75
C VAL A 244 6.19 -2.92 -7.12
N PHE A 245 6.62 -1.99 -7.96
CA PHE A 245 7.44 -0.83 -7.58
C PHE A 245 6.54 0.36 -7.20
N GLY A 246 6.80 1.03 -6.07
CA GLY A 246 6.07 2.25 -5.64
C GLY A 246 6.90 3.53 -5.69
N ASN A 247 6.32 4.68 -5.31
CA ASN A 247 7.04 5.96 -5.28
C ASN A 247 7.99 6.06 -4.08
N HIS A 248 7.67 5.44 -2.93
CA HIS A 248 8.60 5.35 -1.79
C HIS A 248 9.79 4.41 -2.06
N ASP A 249 9.67 3.52 -3.05
CA ASP A 249 10.78 2.71 -3.56
C ASP A 249 11.66 3.49 -4.58
N ASP A 250 11.31 4.73 -4.96
CA ASP A 250 12.09 5.54 -5.93
C ASP A 250 12.63 6.84 -5.36
N SER A 251 11.78 7.54 -4.63
CA SER A 251 11.93 8.95 -4.27
C SER A 251 12.14 9.12 -2.78
N VAL A 252 12.84 10.17 -2.39
CA VAL A 252 13.11 10.51 -0.98
C VAL A 252 11.76 10.78 -0.31
N SER A 253 11.43 9.98 0.70
CA SER A 253 10.13 9.94 1.37
C SER A 253 8.94 9.90 0.38
N GLY A 254 9.11 9.17 -0.72
CA GLY A 254 8.10 8.99 -1.77
C GLY A 254 7.67 10.25 -2.52
N THR A 255 8.34 11.39 -2.32
CA THR A 255 7.89 12.68 -2.87
C THR A 255 9.03 13.46 -3.51
N VAL A 256 10.19 13.50 -2.86
CA VAL A 256 11.31 14.34 -3.30
C VAL A 256 12.16 13.56 -4.30
N PRO A 257 12.43 14.11 -5.51
CA PRO A 257 13.24 13.42 -6.50
C PRO A 257 14.66 13.20 -5.98
N SER A 258 15.30 12.15 -6.51
CA SER A 258 16.71 11.86 -6.25
C SER A 258 17.64 12.91 -6.90
N GLY A 259 18.94 12.90 -6.55
CA GLY A 259 19.94 13.74 -7.19
C GLY A 259 20.15 15.12 -6.56
N ILE A 260 19.67 15.36 -5.33
CA ILE A 260 19.93 16.57 -4.56
C ILE A 260 21.08 16.29 -3.55
N PRO A 261 22.33 16.68 -3.84
CA PRO A 261 23.50 16.16 -3.11
C PRO A 261 23.49 16.40 -1.59
N PRO A 262 23.03 17.56 -1.07
CA PRO A 262 22.92 17.72 0.37
C PRO A 262 21.93 16.77 1.04
N LEU A 263 20.82 16.40 0.37
CA LEU A 263 19.84 15.45 0.89
C LEU A 263 20.38 14.01 0.80
N GLU A 264 21.02 13.67 -0.31
CA GLU A 264 21.68 12.35 -0.45
C GLU A 264 22.77 12.14 0.61
N ALA A 265 23.53 13.19 0.94
CA ALA A 265 24.54 13.13 2.00
C ALA A 265 23.93 12.98 3.41
N MET A 266 22.67 13.37 3.64
CA MET A 266 22.02 13.23 4.94
C MET A 266 21.75 11.77 5.30
N TYR A 267 21.37 10.93 4.34
CA TYR A 267 21.08 9.50 4.56
C TYR A 267 22.13 8.79 5.42
N THR A 268 23.40 8.93 5.04
CA THR A 268 24.53 8.27 5.72
C THR A 268 25.26 9.20 6.70
N GLY A 269 24.77 10.42 6.87
CA GLY A 269 25.41 11.49 7.64
C GLY A 269 25.25 11.37 9.15
N SER A 270 25.83 12.33 9.88
CA SER A 270 25.83 12.37 11.35
C SER A 270 24.88 13.42 11.93
N LEU A 271 24.01 14.03 11.14
CA LEU A 271 23.15 15.15 11.56
C LEU A 271 21.69 14.86 11.23
N LYS A 272 20.85 14.76 12.26
CA LYS A 272 19.40 14.59 12.13
C LYS A 272 18.67 15.87 12.57
N PHE A 273 17.82 16.40 11.70
CA PHE A 273 16.96 17.54 12.03
C PHE A 273 15.67 17.02 12.66
N GLU A 274 15.48 17.26 13.96
CA GLU A 274 14.33 16.72 14.70
C GLU A 274 13.23 17.75 14.92
N VAL A 275 13.57 19.04 15.09
CA VAL A 275 12.59 20.08 15.43
C VAL A 275 12.93 21.36 14.66
N PRO A 276 12.00 21.93 13.89
CA PRO A 276 12.19 23.22 13.22
C PRO A 276 12.26 24.34 14.24
N GLY A 277 12.88 25.46 13.87
CA GLY A 277 12.91 26.67 14.70
C GLY A 277 11.55 27.36 14.84
N SER A 278 10.62 27.13 13.90
CA SER A 278 9.24 27.60 13.98
C SER A 278 8.27 26.75 13.12
N PRO A 279 6.95 26.83 13.36
CA PRO A 279 5.95 26.18 12.49
C PRO A 279 6.02 26.65 11.03
N GLU A 280 6.40 27.89 10.77
CA GLU A 280 6.59 28.41 9.41
C GLU A 280 7.71 27.68 8.68
N GLN A 281 8.78 27.28 9.36
CA GLN A 281 9.87 26.51 8.75
C GLN A 281 9.42 25.09 8.39
N ALA A 282 8.63 24.41 9.23
CA ALA A 282 8.00 23.14 8.85
C ALA A 282 7.13 23.29 7.60
N LYS A 283 6.33 24.37 7.53
CA LYS A 283 5.50 24.67 6.37
C LYS A 283 6.33 24.95 5.11
N GLN A 284 7.47 25.63 5.24
CA GLN A 284 8.38 25.85 4.11
C GLN A 284 8.94 24.53 3.58
N ILE A 285 9.31 23.59 4.47
CA ILE A 285 9.73 22.25 4.07
C ILE A 285 8.59 21.52 3.35
N ASP A 286 7.39 21.48 3.94
CA ASP A 286 6.21 20.83 3.33
C ASP A 286 5.88 21.38 1.92
N VAL A 287 6.03 22.69 1.73
CA VAL A 287 5.84 23.33 0.41
C VAL A 287 7.00 22.96 -0.53
N ALA A 288 8.24 22.99 -0.03
CA ALA A 288 9.41 22.68 -0.83
C ALA A 288 9.39 21.23 -1.35
N THR A 289 9.00 20.25 -0.54
CA THR A 289 8.92 18.84 -0.99
C THR A 289 7.98 18.66 -2.18
N LYS A 290 6.94 19.49 -2.28
CA LYS A 290 5.90 19.41 -3.34
C LYS A 290 6.21 20.25 -4.57
N PHE A 291 6.91 21.38 -4.42
CA PHE A 291 7.01 22.40 -5.48
C PHE A 291 8.43 22.88 -5.79
N ASP A 292 9.36 22.83 -4.83
CA ASP A 292 10.75 23.23 -5.03
C ASP A 292 11.70 22.43 -4.12
N PRO A 293 11.92 21.14 -4.43
CA PRO A 293 12.81 20.29 -3.62
C PRO A 293 14.22 20.85 -3.48
N SER A 294 14.69 21.64 -4.45
CA SER A 294 16.02 22.25 -4.44
C SER A 294 16.21 23.29 -3.33
N ALA A 295 15.11 23.85 -2.79
CA ALA A 295 15.15 24.80 -1.69
C ALA A 295 15.33 24.16 -0.30
N ILE A 296 15.05 22.85 -0.16
CA ILE A 296 15.08 22.14 1.14
C ILE A 296 16.40 22.34 1.89
N PRO A 297 17.60 22.17 1.28
CA PRO A 297 18.86 22.36 2.00
C PRO A 297 19.03 23.78 2.56
N GLY A 298 18.57 24.80 1.82
CA GLY A 298 18.59 26.18 2.27
C GLY A 298 17.68 26.41 3.47
N ILE A 299 16.48 25.82 3.46
CA ILE A 299 15.52 25.91 4.57
C ILE A 299 16.07 25.20 5.81
N LEU A 300 16.62 24.00 5.66
CA LEU A 300 17.26 23.24 6.75
C LEU A 300 18.40 24.02 7.39
N SER A 301 19.24 24.68 6.58
CA SER A 301 20.36 25.49 7.08
C SER A 301 19.92 26.70 7.92
N ALA A 302 18.65 27.12 7.79
CA ALA A 302 18.07 28.22 8.53
C ALA A 302 17.37 27.78 9.83
N PHE A 303 17.32 26.48 10.15
CA PHE A 303 16.76 26.01 11.41
C PHE A 303 17.58 26.59 12.57
N THR A 304 16.88 27.16 13.55
CA THR A 304 17.52 27.74 14.74
C THR A 304 17.76 26.70 15.82
N THR A 305 16.99 25.61 15.82
CA THR A 305 17.26 24.42 16.63
C THR A 305 18.41 23.65 16.00
N PRO A 306 19.52 23.40 16.73
CA PRO A 306 20.64 22.62 16.20
C PRO A 306 20.20 21.19 15.84
N PRO A 307 20.69 20.60 14.74
CA PRO A 307 20.48 19.19 14.46
C PRO A 307 21.15 18.32 15.53
N ARG A 308 20.54 17.17 15.81
CA ARG A 308 21.11 16.17 16.72
C ARG A 308 22.26 15.45 16.05
N GLN A 309 23.32 15.23 16.80
CA GLN A 309 24.40 14.34 16.38
C GLN A 309 23.96 12.88 16.50
N VAL A 310 24.03 12.15 15.39
CA VAL A 310 23.69 10.73 15.29
C VAL A 310 24.86 9.97 14.67
N THR A 311 24.86 8.65 14.82
CA THR A 311 25.91 7.79 14.27
C THR A 311 25.70 7.63 12.76
N PRO A 312 26.71 7.98 11.93
CA PRO A 312 26.71 7.64 10.50
C PRO A 312 26.49 6.15 10.28
N ASP A 313 25.66 5.80 9.30
CA ASP A 313 25.46 4.41 8.91
C ASP A 313 25.42 4.29 7.37
N PRO A 314 26.37 3.57 6.76
CA PRO A 314 26.36 3.35 5.31
C PRO A 314 25.19 2.48 4.84
N SER A 315 24.52 1.71 5.70
CA SER A 315 23.36 0.90 5.29
C SER A 315 22.14 1.77 4.91
N ARG A 316 22.10 3.02 5.36
CA ARG A 316 21.08 4.01 4.99
C ARG A 316 21.25 4.57 3.59
N ALA A 317 22.31 4.19 2.87
CA ALA A 317 22.54 4.71 1.53
C ALA A 317 21.29 4.51 0.65
N PRO A 318 20.86 5.56 -0.07
CA PRO A 318 19.70 5.43 -0.94
C PRO A 318 20.03 4.54 -2.13
N PHE A 319 19.09 3.70 -2.55
CA PHE A 319 19.24 2.89 -3.76
C PHE A 319 18.63 3.58 -4.99
N THR A 320 19.06 3.10 -6.16
CA THR A 320 18.44 3.42 -7.46
C THR A 320 17.41 2.33 -7.83
N PRO A 321 16.51 2.57 -8.79
CA PRO A 321 15.53 1.57 -9.24
C PRO A 321 16.20 0.28 -9.73
N ARG A 322 17.32 0.42 -10.45
CA ARG A 322 18.16 -0.70 -10.89
C ARG A 322 18.72 -1.51 -9.71
N GLN A 323 19.16 -0.83 -8.65
CA GLN A 323 19.67 -1.50 -7.45
C GLN A 323 18.56 -2.18 -6.63
N PHE A 324 17.37 -1.59 -6.55
CA PHE A 324 16.19 -2.23 -5.96
C PHE A 324 15.89 -3.56 -6.66
N ILE A 325 15.81 -3.54 -8.00
CA ILE A 325 15.58 -4.74 -8.80
C ILE A 325 16.74 -5.74 -8.65
N ALA A 326 17.98 -5.26 -8.67
CA ALA A 326 19.16 -6.11 -8.49
C ALA A 326 19.15 -6.83 -7.13
N ALA A 327 18.68 -6.18 -6.06
CA ALA A 327 18.53 -6.83 -4.76
C ALA A 327 17.51 -7.99 -4.80
N HIS A 328 16.41 -7.84 -5.53
CA HIS A 328 15.44 -8.93 -5.70
C HIS A 328 16.01 -10.12 -6.50
N LEU A 329 17.00 -9.87 -7.35
CA LEU A 329 17.70 -10.88 -8.16
C LEU A 329 18.90 -11.50 -7.43
N ASP A 330 19.33 -10.94 -6.29
CA ASP A 330 20.48 -11.44 -5.54
C ASP A 330 20.16 -12.82 -4.94
N PRO A 331 21.00 -13.85 -5.15
CA PRO A 331 20.84 -15.15 -4.51
C PRO A 331 20.70 -15.11 -2.98
N ALA A 332 21.25 -14.10 -2.31
CA ALA A 332 21.10 -13.88 -0.86
C ALA A 332 19.63 -13.62 -0.45
N HIS A 333 18.81 -13.12 -1.37
CA HIS A 333 17.39 -12.86 -1.18
C HIS A 333 16.52 -13.91 -1.90
N THR A 334 17.02 -15.13 -2.09
CA THR A 334 16.19 -16.22 -2.59
C THR A 334 15.14 -16.62 -1.55
N GLY A 335 13.87 -16.63 -1.94
CA GLY A 335 12.76 -17.14 -1.12
C GLY A 335 11.87 -18.13 -1.88
N PRO A 336 10.56 -18.20 -1.57
CA PRO A 336 9.57 -19.11 -2.19
C PRO A 336 9.43 -19.02 -3.72
N GLY A 337 10.10 -18.05 -4.34
CA GLY A 337 10.18 -17.85 -5.77
C GLY A 337 9.10 -16.90 -6.31
N PRO A 338 9.12 -16.65 -7.63
CA PRO A 338 10.23 -17.00 -8.54
C PRO A 338 11.50 -16.21 -8.20
N VAL A 339 12.65 -16.61 -8.74
CA VAL A 339 13.88 -15.80 -8.66
C VAL A 339 13.59 -14.41 -9.23
N GLY A 340 14.03 -13.35 -8.55
CA GLY A 340 13.71 -11.98 -8.95
C GLY A 340 12.32 -11.50 -8.54
N HIS A 341 11.48 -12.36 -7.94
CA HIS A 341 10.13 -12.01 -7.50
C HIS A 341 9.32 -11.28 -8.58
N GLY A 342 9.43 -11.79 -9.81
CA GLY A 342 8.76 -11.29 -11.00
C GLY A 342 9.64 -10.46 -11.93
N PHE A 343 10.69 -9.81 -11.43
CA PHE A 343 11.60 -9.06 -12.28
C PHE A 343 12.39 -9.96 -13.23
N ALA A 344 12.57 -9.50 -14.46
CA ALA A 344 13.35 -10.22 -15.47
C ALA A 344 14.83 -10.34 -15.04
N PRO A 345 15.57 -11.39 -15.47
CA PRO A 345 16.96 -11.58 -15.07
C PRO A 345 17.90 -10.42 -15.41
N ASP A 346 17.59 -9.65 -16.45
CA ASP A 346 18.33 -8.47 -16.91
C ASP A 346 17.71 -7.14 -16.40
N ALA A 347 16.63 -7.19 -15.63
CA ALA A 347 15.92 -6.00 -15.17
C ALA A 347 16.76 -5.13 -14.22
N GLY A 348 17.70 -5.71 -13.48
CA GLY A 348 18.65 -4.96 -12.66
C GLY A 348 19.63 -4.11 -13.47
N GLU A 349 19.82 -4.43 -14.76
CA GLU A 349 20.64 -3.65 -15.68
C GLU A 349 19.80 -2.66 -16.50
N THR A 350 18.67 -3.15 -17.05
CA THR A 350 17.79 -2.34 -17.91
C THR A 350 17.00 -1.29 -17.13
N GLY A 351 16.66 -1.57 -15.87
CA GLY A 351 15.77 -0.75 -15.04
C GLY A 351 14.29 -0.93 -15.37
N ILE A 352 13.92 -1.94 -16.17
CA ILE A 352 12.52 -2.23 -16.49
C ILE A 352 11.85 -2.87 -15.28
N GLY A 353 10.95 -2.12 -14.63
CA GLY A 353 10.23 -2.56 -13.42
C GLY A 353 8.87 -3.23 -13.66
N TYR A 354 8.45 -3.40 -14.92
CA TYR A 354 7.16 -4.00 -15.29
C TYR A 354 7.34 -5.36 -15.95
N TYR A 355 6.38 -6.27 -15.73
CA TYR A 355 6.45 -7.65 -16.21
C TYR A 355 5.06 -8.33 -16.15
N SER A 356 4.92 -9.48 -16.81
CA SER A 356 3.77 -10.36 -16.64
C SER A 356 4.18 -11.69 -16.05
N PHE A 357 3.26 -12.35 -15.36
CA PHE A 357 3.49 -13.65 -14.71
C PHE A 357 2.22 -14.50 -14.70
N GLU A 358 2.38 -15.81 -14.74
CA GLU A 358 1.24 -16.73 -14.57
C GLU A 358 0.90 -16.81 -13.07
N ILE A 359 -0.29 -16.35 -12.69
CA ILE A 359 -0.80 -16.55 -11.32
C ILE A 359 -1.20 -18.02 -11.20
N ALA A 360 -1.99 -18.50 -12.14
CA ALA A 360 -2.46 -19.88 -12.24
C ALA A 360 -2.75 -20.21 -13.71
N PRO A 361 -2.90 -21.49 -14.09
CA PRO A 361 -3.23 -21.86 -15.47
C PRO A 361 -4.42 -21.07 -16.04
N GLY A 362 -4.15 -20.24 -17.05
CA GLY A 362 -5.15 -19.40 -17.71
C GLY A 362 -5.48 -18.07 -17.01
N VAL A 363 -4.77 -17.71 -15.93
CA VAL A 363 -4.87 -16.42 -15.23
C VAL A 363 -3.49 -15.78 -15.14
N VAL A 364 -3.33 -14.61 -15.77
CA VAL A 364 -2.07 -13.88 -15.86
C VAL A 364 -2.14 -12.56 -15.08
N GLY A 365 -1.12 -12.34 -14.26
CA GLY A 365 -0.83 -11.07 -13.62
C GLY A 365 -0.01 -10.16 -14.53
N ILE A 366 -0.28 -8.85 -14.51
CA ILE A 366 0.54 -7.81 -15.16
C ILE A 366 0.97 -6.83 -14.07
N SER A 367 2.25 -6.87 -13.68
CA SER A 367 2.86 -5.88 -12.79
C SER A 367 3.29 -4.65 -13.58
N MET A 368 2.86 -3.47 -13.13
CA MET A 368 3.10 -2.19 -13.78
C MET A 368 3.96 -1.30 -12.89
N ASP A 369 5.01 -0.72 -13.46
CA ASP A 369 5.70 0.42 -12.86
C ASP A 369 4.91 1.68 -13.19
N SER A 370 4.19 2.23 -12.21
CA SER A 370 3.44 3.47 -12.35
C SER A 370 4.17 4.68 -11.78
N THR A 371 5.41 4.52 -11.31
CA THR A 371 6.19 5.58 -10.68
C THR A 371 6.80 6.51 -11.74
N ASN A 372 6.79 7.81 -11.45
CA ASN A 372 7.50 8.80 -12.26
C ASN A 372 8.78 9.24 -11.54
N ARG A 373 9.93 9.03 -12.17
CA ARG A 373 11.26 9.33 -11.59
C ARG A 373 11.50 10.83 -11.39
N ALA A 374 10.59 11.68 -11.86
CA ALA A 374 10.59 13.12 -11.57
C ALA A 374 10.20 13.45 -10.11
N GLY A 375 9.81 12.46 -9.31
CA GLY A 375 9.29 12.63 -7.95
C GLY A 375 7.80 12.97 -7.95
N LEU A 376 7.35 13.58 -6.84
CA LEU A 376 5.94 13.78 -6.46
C LEU A 376 5.22 12.48 -6.10
N VAL A 377 4.02 12.63 -5.54
CA VAL A 377 3.18 11.50 -5.11
C VAL A 377 2.42 10.86 -6.26
N ASP A 378 2.05 11.61 -7.29
CA ASP A 378 1.28 11.06 -8.41
C ASP A 378 2.18 10.30 -9.39
N GLY A 379 1.63 9.23 -9.97
CA GLY A 379 2.28 8.38 -10.95
C GLY A 379 1.95 8.75 -12.41
N SER A 380 2.48 7.95 -13.34
CA SER A 380 2.10 7.92 -14.76
C SER A 380 2.76 6.72 -15.46
N LEU A 381 2.33 6.38 -16.68
CA LEU A 381 3.01 5.35 -17.49
C LEU A 381 3.87 5.94 -18.60
N GLY A 382 5.02 5.33 -18.85
CA GLY A 382 5.76 5.53 -20.10
C GLY A 382 5.01 4.92 -21.29
N ALA A 383 5.10 5.56 -22.45
CA ALA A 383 4.46 5.09 -23.68
C ALA A 383 4.88 3.68 -24.11
N ALA A 384 6.13 3.28 -23.85
CA ALA A 384 6.63 1.94 -24.17
C ALA A 384 5.94 0.87 -23.30
N GLN A 385 5.82 1.10 -21.99
CA GLN A 385 5.08 0.20 -21.09
C GLN A 385 3.61 0.12 -21.47
N PHE A 386 2.96 1.25 -21.79
CA PHE A 386 1.57 1.27 -22.23
C PHE A 386 1.34 0.43 -23.48
N GLN A 387 2.21 0.56 -24.48
CA GLN A 387 2.16 -0.27 -25.68
C GLN A 387 2.42 -1.75 -25.39
N TRP A 388 3.35 -2.04 -24.47
CA TRP A 388 3.62 -3.40 -24.01
C TRP A 388 2.40 -4.03 -23.32
N ILE A 389 1.67 -3.28 -22.49
CA ILE A 389 0.42 -3.73 -21.86
C ILE A 389 -0.60 -4.09 -22.94
N GLU A 390 -0.85 -3.21 -23.92
CA GLU A 390 -1.79 -3.47 -25.02
C GLU A 390 -1.43 -4.75 -25.80
N ASN A 391 -0.14 -4.92 -26.11
CA ASN A 391 0.35 -6.11 -26.81
C ASN A 391 0.18 -7.37 -25.98
N THR A 392 0.41 -7.30 -24.67
CA THR A 392 0.26 -8.43 -23.74
C THR A 392 -1.20 -8.85 -23.63
N LEU A 393 -2.12 -7.90 -23.48
CA LEU A 393 -3.55 -8.16 -23.44
C LEU A 393 -4.02 -8.80 -24.76
N ARG A 394 -3.69 -8.19 -25.90
CA ARG A 394 -4.04 -8.73 -27.22
C ARG A 394 -3.49 -10.14 -27.44
N ALA A 395 -2.28 -10.43 -26.96
CA ALA A 395 -1.68 -11.75 -27.11
C ALA A 395 -2.50 -12.85 -26.43
N GLY A 396 -3.15 -12.54 -25.30
CA GLY A 396 -4.01 -13.45 -24.54
C GLY A 396 -5.51 -13.31 -24.79
N SER A 397 -5.95 -12.52 -25.78
CA SER A 397 -7.37 -12.26 -26.06
C SER A 397 -7.80 -12.78 -27.44
N SER A 398 -8.67 -13.78 -27.45
CA SER A 398 -9.41 -14.24 -28.64
C SER A 398 -10.43 -13.23 -29.12
N THR A 399 -10.95 -12.38 -28.23
CA THR A 399 -11.85 -11.26 -28.55
C THR A 399 -11.38 -10.00 -27.82
N TYR A 400 -11.33 -8.88 -28.54
CA TYR A 400 -11.07 -7.56 -27.97
C TYR A 400 -11.68 -6.48 -28.86
N TYR A 401 -11.63 -5.22 -28.44
CA TYR A 401 -12.08 -4.07 -29.22
C TYR A 401 -10.88 -3.25 -29.70
N ASP A 402 -10.84 -2.92 -30.99
CA ASP A 402 -9.80 -2.04 -31.51
C ASP A 402 -9.97 -0.59 -31.02
N ALA A 403 -9.03 0.29 -31.35
CA ALA A 403 -9.08 1.70 -30.95
C ALA A 403 -10.28 2.46 -31.54
N ALA A 404 -10.96 1.92 -32.57
CA ALA A 404 -12.20 2.47 -33.12
C ALA A 404 -13.46 1.88 -32.45
N GLY A 405 -13.30 1.00 -31.46
CA GLY A 405 -14.38 0.31 -30.76
C GLY A 405 -15.00 -0.85 -31.55
N SER A 406 -14.34 -1.32 -32.62
CA SER A 406 -14.82 -2.47 -33.39
C SER A 406 -14.38 -3.77 -32.72
N ARG A 407 -15.31 -4.71 -32.57
CA ARG A 407 -15.00 -6.05 -32.05
C ARG A 407 -14.12 -6.80 -33.04
N VAL A 408 -12.96 -7.26 -32.56
CA VAL A 408 -12.01 -8.11 -33.27
C VAL A 408 -12.07 -9.51 -32.66
N THR A 409 -12.04 -10.53 -33.51
CA THR A 409 -11.94 -11.93 -33.09
C THR A 409 -10.75 -12.59 -33.78
N GLU A 410 -9.91 -13.26 -33.00
CA GLU A 410 -8.74 -13.98 -33.46
C GLU A 410 -8.80 -15.46 -33.01
N SER A 411 -8.23 -16.36 -33.80
CA SER A 411 -8.20 -17.80 -33.48
C SER A 411 -7.07 -18.10 -32.50
N ARG A 412 -7.29 -17.79 -31.21
CA ARG A 412 -6.36 -18.07 -30.11
C ARG A 412 -7.10 -18.45 -28.82
N GLY A 413 -6.36 -19.05 -27.88
CA GLY A 413 -6.83 -19.29 -26.53
C GLY A 413 -6.89 -18.00 -25.71
N ASP A 414 -7.68 -18.03 -24.66
CA ASP A 414 -8.20 -16.84 -24.00
C ASP A 414 -7.73 -16.87 -22.54
N THR A 415 -7.07 -15.81 -22.09
CA THR A 415 -6.44 -15.70 -20.75
C THR A 415 -7.17 -14.67 -19.91
N TYR A 416 -7.40 -14.91 -18.62
CA TYR A 416 -7.88 -13.87 -17.71
C TYR A 416 -6.74 -13.01 -17.21
N PHE A 417 -6.94 -11.70 -17.16
CA PHE A 417 -5.93 -10.74 -16.72
C PHE A 417 -6.30 -10.06 -15.41
N VAL A 418 -5.32 -9.96 -14.52
CA VAL A 418 -5.34 -9.10 -13.33
C VAL A 418 -4.13 -8.18 -13.40
N LEU A 419 -4.36 -6.86 -13.33
CA LEU A 419 -3.31 -5.87 -13.38
C LEU A 419 -2.94 -5.42 -11.96
N PHE A 420 -1.68 -5.09 -11.74
CA PHE A 420 -1.14 -4.62 -10.48
C PHE A 420 -0.33 -3.36 -10.69
N SER A 421 -0.59 -2.32 -9.91
CA SER A 421 0.25 -1.11 -9.86
C SER A 421 0.27 -0.57 -8.44
N HIS A 422 1.18 0.37 -8.19
CA HIS A 422 1.14 1.13 -6.96
C HIS A 422 0.00 2.17 -6.98
N HIS A 423 0.10 3.14 -7.90
CA HIS A 423 -0.90 4.19 -8.09
C HIS A 423 -2.24 3.66 -8.63
N THR A 424 -3.33 4.34 -8.26
CA THR A 424 -4.70 4.09 -8.72
C THR A 424 -4.97 4.80 -10.05
N SER A 425 -6.14 4.55 -10.63
CA SER A 425 -6.60 5.22 -11.85
C SER A 425 -6.70 6.76 -11.70
N ASP A 426 -6.96 7.26 -10.50
CA ASP A 426 -7.11 8.68 -10.18
C ASP A 426 -5.86 9.35 -9.56
N THR A 427 -4.78 8.59 -9.28
CA THR A 427 -3.49 9.14 -8.82
C THR A 427 -2.37 9.02 -9.85
N MET A 428 -2.71 8.79 -11.12
CA MET A 428 -1.76 8.75 -12.23
C MET A 428 -1.89 9.97 -13.13
N ASP A 429 -1.50 11.15 -12.62
CA ASP A 429 -1.61 12.43 -13.34
C ASP A 429 -0.28 13.21 -13.45
N ASN A 430 0.84 12.62 -13.02
CA ASN A 430 2.15 13.23 -13.09
C ASN A 430 2.76 13.12 -14.49
N LEU A 431 2.50 14.16 -15.29
CA LEU A 431 2.95 14.27 -16.68
C LEU A 431 4.29 15.00 -16.84
N ILE A 432 5.04 15.20 -15.75
CA ILE A 432 6.40 15.73 -15.84
C ILE A 432 7.24 14.71 -16.64
N PRO A 433 8.02 15.14 -17.65
CA PRO A 433 8.90 14.25 -18.38
C PRO A 433 9.82 13.47 -17.43
N ASP A 434 9.88 12.15 -17.63
CA ASP A 434 10.74 11.28 -16.85
C ASP A 434 12.21 11.68 -17.07
N PRO A 435 12.99 12.03 -16.03
CA PRO A 435 14.39 12.42 -16.19
C PRO A 435 15.27 11.32 -16.77
N GLU A 436 14.92 10.04 -16.62
CA GLU A 436 15.64 8.93 -17.25
C GLU A 436 15.26 8.76 -18.74
N ASN A 437 14.07 9.20 -19.14
CA ASN A 437 13.53 9.04 -20.50
C ASN A 437 12.78 10.29 -21.00
N VAL A 438 13.47 11.44 -21.06
CA VAL A 438 12.85 12.77 -21.26
C VAL A 438 12.02 12.96 -22.54
N LEU A 439 12.24 12.12 -23.56
CA LEU A 439 11.50 12.16 -24.83
C LEU A 439 10.29 11.21 -24.86
N GLU A 440 10.19 10.31 -23.89
CA GLU A 440 9.08 9.38 -23.79
C GLU A 440 7.83 10.08 -23.24
N PRO A 441 6.70 10.05 -23.96
CA PRO A 441 5.45 10.61 -23.43
C PRO A 441 5.00 9.89 -22.15
N ARG A 442 4.54 10.67 -21.18
CA ARG A 442 3.86 10.17 -19.98
C ARG A 442 2.35 10.12 -20.19
N LEU A 443 1.74 9.04 -19.75
CA LEU A 443 0.32 8.74 -19.95
C LEU A 443 -0.40 8.65 -18.60
N ARG A 444 -1.64 9.14 -18.58
CA ARG A 444 -2.48 9.22 -17.37
C ARG A 444 -3.22 7.92 -17.09
N GLY A 445 -3.69 7.74 -15.86
CA GLY A 445 -4.53 6.61 -15.46
C GLY A 445 -5.81 6.49 -16.31
N SER A 446 -6.42 7.61 -16.69
CA SER A 446 -7.60 7.61 -17.58
C SER A 446 -7.33 6.99 -18.96
N GLN A 447 -6.13 7.14 -19.51
CA GLN A 447 -5.77 6.52 -20.78
C GLN A 447 -5.57 5.01 -20.62
N LEU A 448 -5.11 4.56 -19.45
CA LEU A 448 -5.06 3.13 -19.13
C LEU A 448 -6.47 2.56 -18.97
N LEU A 449 -7.39 3.25 -18.29
CA LEU A 449 -8.80 2.84 -18.22
C LEU A 449 -9.40 2.63 -19.62
N ASP A 450 -9.20 3.59 -20.53
CA ASP A 450 -9.66 3.49 -21.93
C ASP A 450 -9.08 2.25 -22.64
N LEU A 451 -7.80 1.93 -22.37
CA LEU A 451 -7.17 0.72 -22.91
C LEU A 451 -7.80 -0.55 -22.34
N LEU A 452 -7.97 -0.64 -21.02
CA LEU A 452 -8.46 -1.84 -20.34
C LEU A 452 -9.90 -2.19 -20.72
N HIS A 453 -10.76 -1.19 -20.89
CA HIS A 453 -12.14 -1.37 -21.39
C HIS A 453 -12.22 -2.06 -22.75
N ARG A 454 -11.12 -2.13 -23.52
CA ARG A 454 -11.10 -2.81 -24.81
C ARG A 454 -10.96 -4.33 -24.70
N PHE A 455 -10.68 -4.89 -23.52
CA PHE A 455 -10.34 -6.30 -23.36
C PHE A 455 -11.30 -7.00 -22.38
N PRO A 456 -12.29 -7.78 -22.87
CA PRO A 456 -13.31 -8.43 -22.03
C PRO A 456 -12.81 -9.46 -21.01
N ASN A 457 -11.54 -9.85 -21.13
CA ASN A 457 -10.88 -10.80 -20.27
C ASN A 457 -10.02 -10.13 -19.19
N VAL A 458 -10.04 -8.80 -19.07
CA VAL A 458 -9.53 -8.07 -17.91
C VAL A 458 -10.56 -8.15 -16.79
N LEU A 459 -10.18 -8.77 -15.67
CA LEU A 459 -11.08 -8.97 -14.53
C LEU A 459 -10.94 -7.85 -13.50
N ALA A 460 -9.69 -7.49 -13.19
CA ALA A 460 -9.39 -6.51 -12.15
C ALA A 460 -8.09 -5.73 -12.38
N TRP A 461 -8.06 -4.54 -11.77
CA TRP A 461 -6.87 -3.74 -11.54
C TRP A 461 -6.70 -3.54 -10.02
N VAL A 462 -5.66 -4.13 -9.44
CA VAL A 462 -5.38 -4.17 -8.01
C VAL A 462 -4.26 -3.17 -7.67
N ASN A 463 -4.45 -2.31 -6.67
CA ASN A 463 -3.52 -1.23 -6.35
C ASN A 463 -3.49 -0.81 -4.87
N GLY A 464 -2.58 0.12 -4.56
CA GLY A 464 -2.33 0.67 -3.22
C GLY A 464 -2.27 2.20 -3.23
N HIS A 465 -1.21 2.80 -2.67
CA HIS A 465 -0.90 4.25 -2.72
C HIS A 465 -1.81 5.17 -1.89
N THR A 466 -3.13 5.01 -1.98
CA THR A 466 -4.09 5.88 -1.28
C THR A 466 -4.37 5.43 0.16
N HIS A 467 -3.83 4.28 0.56
CA HIS A 467 -4.00 3.66 1.89
C HIS A 467 -5.46 3.33 2.26
N GLU A 468 -6.40 3.40 1.32
CA GLU A 468 -7.84 3.22 1.56
C GLU A 468 -8.33 1.83 1.11
N ASN A 469 -9.20 1.17 1.87
CA ASN A 469 -10.02 0.11 1.25
C ASN A 469 -11.10 0.77 0.38
N LYS A 470 -10.96 0.67 -0.95
CA LYS A 470 -11.90 1.24 -1.91
C LYS A 470 -12.00 0.36 -3.14
N ILE A 471 -13.21 -0.03 -3.50
CA ILE A 471 -13.45 -0.87 -4.68
C ILE A 471 -14.37 -0.15 -5.67
N THR A 472 -13.85 0.10 -6.87
CA THR A 472 -14.53 0.88 -7.91
C THR A 472 -14.95 -0.01 -9.08
N PRO A 473 -16.24 -0.08 -9.45
CA PRO A 473 -16.66 -0.70 -10.69
C PRO A 473 -16.36 0.24 -11.87
N TRP A 474 -15.69 -0.28 -12.89
CA TRP A 474 -15.50 0.41 -14.17
C TRP A 474 -16.41 -0.22 -15.22
N PRO A 475 -17.63 0.29 -15.45
CA PRO A 475 -18.50 -0.20 -16.51
C PRO A 475 -18.01 0.25 -17.88
N GLY A 476 -17.94 -0.67 -18.83
CA GLY A 476 -17.61 -0.38 -20.23
C GLY A 476 -18.83 -0.02 -21.08
N ALA A 477 -18.62 0.12 -22.39
CA ALA A 477 -19.69 0.37 -23.36
C ALA A 477 -20.67 -0.81 -23.50
N THR A 478 -20.22 -2.03 -23.17
CA THR A 478 -21.02 -3.25 -23.07
C THR A 478 -20.74 -3.93 -21.72
N PRO A 479 -21.60 -4.86 -21.26
CA PRO A 479 -21.38 -5.56 -19.99
C PRO A 479 -20.02 -6.29 -19.91
N GLU A 480 -19.56 -6.89 -21.02
CA GLU A 480 -18.28 -7.60 -21.08
C GLU A 480 -17.06 -6.67 -21.13
N GLN A 481 -17.24 -5.36 -21.30
CA GLN A 481 -16.14 -4.38 -21.29
C GLN A 481 -15.92 -3.76 -19.91
N GLY A 482 -16.56 -4.27 -18.86
CA GLY A 482 -16.39 -3.79 -17.49
C GLY A 482 -15.36 -4.60 -16.69
N PHE A 483 -14.71 -3.97 -15.72
CA PHE A 483 -13.78 -4.63 -14.77
C PHE A 483 -13.77 -3.91 -13.41
N TRP A 484 -13.17 -4.53 -12.40
CA TRP A 484 -13.09 -3.97 -11.04
C TRP A 484 -11.72 -3.33 -10.75
N GLU A 485 -11.70 -2.14 -10.17
CA GLU A 485 -10.49 -1.62 -9.54
C GLU A 485 -10.57 -1.85 -8.03
N ILE A 486 -9.54 -2.49 -7.45
CA ILE A 486 -9.50 -2.95 -6.06
C ILE A 486 -8.30 -2.30 -5.38
N ASN A 487 -8.58 -1.29 -4.55
CA ASN A 487 -7.59 -0.65 -3.69
C ASN A 487 -7.67 -1.21 -2.27
N THR A 488 -6.51 -1.49 -1.68
CA THR A 488 -6.41 -2.03 -0.32
C THR A 488 -5.72 -1.03 0.61
N ALA A 489 -6.13 -1.03 1.88
CA ALA A 489 -5.50 -0.19 2.88
C ALA A 489 -4.03 -0.57 3.11
N SER A 490 -3.21 0.43 3.44
CA SER A 490 -1.78 0.22 3.70
C SER A 490 -1.52 -0.62 4.94
N HIS A 491 -0.29 -1.09 5.10
CA HIS A 491 0.15 -1.74 6.33
C HIS A 491 0.80 -0.78 7.32
N ILE A 492 1.11 0.46 6.91
CA ILE A 492 1.67 1.49 7.78
C ILE A 492 0.60 2.27 8.56
N ASP A 493 -0.51 2.61 7.91
CA ASP A 493 -1.65 3.31 8.50
C ASP A 493 -2.74 2.34 8.94
N TYR A 494 -3.47 2.69 10.00
CA TYR A 494 -4.67 1.94 10.38
C TYR A 494 -5.70 2.00 9.23
N PRO A 495 -6.28 0.86 8.79
CA PRO A 495 -6.49 -0.39 9.54
C PRO A 495 -5.43 -1.49 9.40
N GLN A 496 -4.36 -1.33 8.62
CA GLN A 496 -3.31 -2.34 8.48
C GLN A 496 -3.80 -3.71 7.98
N LEU A 497 -4.57 -3.71 6.89
CA LEU A 497 -5.24 -4.91 6.36
C LEU A 497 -4.59 -5.41 5.09
N GLY A 498 -4.40 -6.73 4.99
CA GLY A 498 -4.13 -7.41 3.71
C GLY A 498 -5.42 -7.90 3.06
N ARG A 499 -5.37 -8.23 1.77
CA ARG A 499 -6.54 -8.70 1.00
C ARG A 499 -6.25 -10.02 0.27
N ILE A 500 -7.09 -11.01 0.50
CA ILE A 500 -7.14 -12.24 -0.30
C ILE A 500 -8.10 -11.99 -1.47
N ILE A 501 -7.72 -12.38 -2.68
CA ILE A 501 -8.57 -12.32 -3.88
C ILE A 501 -8.62 -13.72 -4.51
N GLU A 502 -9.80 -14.32 -4.53
CA GLU A 502 -10.04 -15.59 -5.22
C GLU A 502 -10.84 -15.36 -6.49
N ILE A 503 -10.43 -15.99 -7.58
CA ILE A 503 -11.07 -15.86 -8.89
C ILE A 503 -11.77 -17.18 -9.18
N ALA A 504 -13.07 -17.14 -9.47
CA ALA A 504 -13.85 -18.33 -9.77
C ALA A 504 -14.74 -18.14 -10.99
N ASP A 505 -14.70 -19.10 -11.92
CA ASP A 505 -15.64 -19.17 -13.04
C ASP A 505 -16.99 -19.70 -12.53
N ASN A 506 -18.06 -18.93 -12.72
CA ASN A 506 -19.41 -19.32 -12.28
C ASN A 506 -20.12 -20.28 -13.26
N HIS A 507 -19.50 -20.60 -14.40
CA HIS A 507 -20.04 -21.43 -15.48
C HIS A 507 -21.35 -20.89 -16.06
N ASP A 508 -21.48 -19.58 -16.11
CA ASP A 508 -22.69 -18.91 -16.58
C ASP A 508 -22.42 -17.59 -17.34
N GLY A 509 -21.19 -17.41 -17.83
CA GLY A 509 -20.72 -16.21 -18.52
C GLY A 509 -20.26 -15.09 -17.58
N THR A 510 -20.15 -15.38 -16.28
CA THR A 510 -19.61 -14.46 -15.26
C THR A 510 -18.46 -15.10 -14.49
N VAL A 511 -17.58 -14.26 -13.97
CA VAL A 511 -16.54 -14.61 -13.00
C VAL A 511 -16.81 -13.87 -11.70
N SER A 512 -16.56 -14.54 -10.57
CA SER A 512 -16.57 -13.92 -9.24
C SER A 512 -15.13 -13.65 -8.78
N LEU A 513 -14.88 -12.43 -8.33
CA LEU A 513 -13.70 -12.05 -7.53
C LEU A 513 -14.13 -11.97 -6.07
N LEU A 514 -13.71 -12.94 -5.26
CA LEU A 514 -14.02 -13.02 -3.84
C LEU A 514 -12.88 -12.35 -3.08
N ALA A 515 -13.10 -11.12 -2.62
CA ALA A 515 -12.11 -10.30 -1.97
C ALA A 515 -12.36 -10.25 -0.46
N THR A 516 -11.46 -10.81 0.34
CA THR A 516 -11.59 -10.93 1.80
C THR A 516 -10.40 -10.30 2.51
N LEU A 517 -10.66 -9.43 3.49
CA LEU A 517 -9.61 -8.75 4.25
C LEU A 517 -9.13 -9.61 5.43
N PHE A 518 -7.89 -9.37 5.88
CA PHE A 518 -7.32 -9.98 7.09
C PHE A 518 -6.39 -9.02 7.84
N GLU A 519 -6.24 -9.24 9.14
CA GLU A 519 -5.31 -8.53 10.04
C GLU A 519 -4.07 -9.38 10.29
N ALA A 520 -2.93 -8.78 10.66
CA ALA A 520 -1.72 -9.51 11.05
C ALA A 520 -1.94 -10.50 12.23
N GLU A 521 -1.11 -11.54 12.36
CA GLU A 521 -1.20 -12.56 13.42
C GLU A 521 -0.66 -12.07 14.76
N SER A 522 -1.36 -11.10 15.36
CA SER A 522 -1.06 -10.56 16.68
C SER A 522 -2.28 -10.53 17.61
N PRO A 523 -2.08 -10.61 18.94
CA PRO A 523 -3.16 -10.43 19.92
C PRO A 523 -3.94 -9.13 19.68
N ASN A 524 -5.27 -9.19 19.76
CA ASN A 524 -6.10 -7.98 19.60
C ASN A 524 -5.91 -6.97 20.73
N SER A 525 -5.68 -7.44 21.96
CA SER A 525 -5.42 -6.55 23.10
C SER A 525 -3.95 -6.53 23.48
N VAL A 526 -3.43 -5.33 23.67
CA VAL A 526 -2.03 -5.11 24.06
C VAL A 526 -1.83 -5.30 25.57
N ASP A 527 -0.82 -6.08 25.92
CA ASP A 527 -0.13 -6.04 27.20
C ASP A 527 1.20 -5.27 27.01
N TYR A 528 1.33 -4.07 27.59
CA TYR A 528 2.53 -3.24 27.42
C TYR A 528 3.80 -3.84 28.03
N SER A 529 3.66 -4.87 28.87
CA SER A 529 4.80 -5.62 29.42
C SER A 529 5.26 -6.76 28.50
N ASP A 530 4.44 -7.17 27.52
CA ASP A 530 4.82 -8.19 26.54
C ASP A 530 5.74 -7.60 25.46
N LYS A 531 7.03 -7.91 25.58
CA LYS A 531 8.08 -7.52 24.62
C LYS A 531 8.36 -8.59 23.57
N SER A 532 7.54 -9.63 23.48
CA SER A 532 7.67 -10.62 22.41
C SER A 532 7.33 -10.00 21.05
N ALA A 533 7.77 -10.63 19.95
CA ALA A 533 7.42 -10.19 18.60
C ALA A 533 5.89 -10.09 18.38
N ALA A 534 5.10 -10.98 19.00
CA ALA A 534 3.64 -10.94 18.93
C ALA A 534 3.06 -9.76 19.73
N GLY A 535 3.60 -9.49 20.93
CA GLY A 535 3.23 -8.33 21.74
C GLY A 535 3.55 -7.00 21.07
N LEU A 536 4.72 -6.89 20.44
CA LEU A 536 5.13 -5.70 19.69
C LEU A 536 4.31 -5.51 18.41
N ALA A 537 3.97 -6.58 17.69
CA ALA A 537 3.05 -6.50 16.55
C ALA A 537 1.60 -6.15 16.96
N SER A 538 1.19 -6.50 18.20
CA SER A 538 -0.07 -6.04 18.77
C SER A 538 -0.02 -4.55 19.08
N LEU A 539 1.08 -4.08 19.68
CA LEU A 539 1.32 -2.68 19.99
C LEU A 539 1.37 -1.82 18.71
N TYR A 540 1.98 -2.32 17.64
CA TYR A 540 2.00 -1.67 16.32
C TYR A 540 0.58 -1.30 15.84
N ARG A 541 -0.38 -2.23 15.96
CA ARG A 541 -1.78 -2.02 15.59
C ARG A 541 -2.53 -1.09 16.53
N GLU A 542 -2.29 -1.19 17.85
CA GLU A 542 -2.95 -0.29 18.81
C GLU A 542 -2.46 1.16 18.66
N LEU A 543 -1.15 1.37 18.48
CA LEU A 543 -0.59 2.69 18.26
C LEU A 543 -1.09 3.32 16.96
N SER A 544 -1.17 2.55 15.87
CA SER A 544 -1.71 3.04 14.59
C SER A 544 -3.21 3.38 14.70
N PHE A 545 -4.00 2.58 15.42
CA PHE A 545 -5.40 2.91 15.69
C PHE A 545 -5.54 4.20 16.48
N ASN A 546 -4.64 4.46 17.44
CA ASN A 546 -4.74 5.63 18.30
C ASN A 546 -4.01 6.86 17.75
N ASP A 547 -3.36 6.76 16.58
CA ASP A 547 -2.64 7.87 15.99
C ASP A 547 -3.54 9.10 15.85
N ILE A 548 -3.03 10.24 16.27
CA ILE A 548 -3.73 11.52 16.25
C ILE A 548 -4.01 12.00 14.82
N HIS A 549 -3.28 11.44 13.83
CA HIS A 549 -3.46 11.70 12.40
C HIS A 549 -4.29 10.65 11.68
N ARG A 550 -4.81 9.63 12.38
CA ARG A 550 -5.59 8.55 11.77
C ARG A 550 -6.78 9.11 10.98
N ASP A 551 -6.89 8.74 9.71
CA ASP A 551 -8.10 8.97 8.92
C ASP A 551 -9.00 7.71 8.94
N PRO A 552 -10.18 7.76 9.58
CA PRO A 552 -11.09 6.62 9.63
C PRO A 552 -11.62 6.20 8.25
N LYS A 553 -11.53 7.05 7.21
CA LYS A 553 -11.94 6.70 5.85
C LYS A 553 -11.10 5.58 5.26
N LEU A 554 -9.84 5.43 5.67
CA LEU A 554 -8.93 4.40 5.17
C LEU A 554 -9.46 2.98 5.39
N THR A 555 -10.34 2.79 6.38
CA THR A 555 -11.00 1.50 6.63
C THR A 555 -11.96 1.09 5.50
N GLY A 556 -12.44 2.04 4.70
CA GLY A 556 -13.50 1.81 3.72
C GLY A 556 -14.85 1.54 4.36
N THR A 557 -15.84 1.23 3.53
CA THR A 557 -17.18 0.83 3.98
C THR A 557 -17.43 -0.65 3.74
N GLY A 558 -18.57 -1.19 4.15
CA GLY A 558 -18.88 -2.61 3.95
C GLY A 558 -18.75 -3.10 2.50
N VAL A 559 -18.97 -2.22 1.51
CA VAL A 559 -18.85 -2.55 0.08
C VAL A 559 -17.40 -2.53 -0.45
N ASP A 560 -16.46 -2.14 0.41
CA ASP A 560 -15.01 -2.15 0.16
C ASP A 560 -14.30 -3.20 1.00
N GLN A 561 -15.00 -3.83 1.96
CA GLN A 561 -14.47 -4.80 2.90
C GLN A 561 -14.47 -6.23 2.30
N ASN A 562 -15.25 -7.14 2.89
CA ASN A 562 -15.41 -8.51 2.39
C ASN A 562 -16.49 -8.53 1.32
N VAL A 563 -16.13 -8.87 0.09
CA VAL A 563 -17.04 -8.78 -1.05
C VAL A 563 -16.89 -9.95 -2.02
N GLU A 564 -17.98 -10.26 -2.71
CA GLU A 564 -17.98 -10.98 -3.98
C GLU A 564 -18.28 -9.99 -5.10
N LEU A 565 -17.33 -9.79 -6.02
CA LEU A 565 -17.45 -8.89 -7.15
C LEU A 565 -17.73 -9.70 -8.42
N LEU A 566 -18.88 -9.49 -9.06
CA LEU A 566 -19.20 -10.19 -10.30
C LEU A 566 -18.77 -9.39 -11.52
N VAL A 567 -18.26 -10.06 -12.55
CA VAL A 567 -17.87 -9.45 -13.82
C VAL A 567 -18.24 -10.36 -15.00
N HIS A 568 -18.73 -9.77 -16.09
CA HIS A 568 -18.99 -10.48 -17.33
C HIS A 568 -17.69 -10.72 -18.10
N THR A 569 -17.53 -11.89 -18.72
CA THR A 569 -16.27 -12.22 -19.40
C THR A 569 -16.38 -12.42 -20.91
N GLY A 570 -17.50 -12.03 -21.52
CA GLY A 570 -17.74 -12.16 -22.97
C GLY A 570 -17.69 -13.61 -23.51
N ARG A 571 -17.62 -14.59 -22.61
CA ARG A 571 -17.57 -16.04 -22.85
C ARG A 571 -18.90 -16.72 -22.59
#